data_AF-M4ZFX5-F1
#
_entry.id   AF-M4ZFX5-F1
#
_cell.length_a   1.000
_cell.length_b   1.000
_cell.length_c   1.000
_cell.angle_alpha   90.00
_cell.angle_beta   90.00
_cell.angle_gamma   90.00
#
_symmetry.space_group_name_H-M   'P 1'
#
loop_
_entity.id
_entity.type
_entity.pdbx_description
1 polymer ?
#
loop_
_entity_poly.entity_id
_entity_poly.type
_entity_poly.pdbx_seq_one_letter_code
_entity_poly.pdbx_strand_id
1 'polypeptide(L)'
;MSALALGIAVLALGTGAAHADCTPAAADGVTATCSGPTTGQGAGAPGTNTSTFGYGTGIETAIAVNVAAGATVTGSDAGINIHDGSIINAGAITGIGWNGSRATP
;
A
#
# COMPACT_ATOMS: atom_id res chain seq x y z
N MET A 1 -24.91 52.75 -7.34
CA MET A 1 -23.92 51.83 -7.93
C MET A 1 -23.93 50.57 -7.09
N SER A 2 -24.81 49.62 -7.41
CA SER A 2 -24.83 48.31 -6.75
C SER A 2 -23.68 47.47 -7.27
N ALA A 3 -22.84 46.97 -6.38
CA ALA A 3 -21.92 45.88 -6.70
C ALA A 3 -22.19 44.76 -5.69
N LEU A 4 -22.94 43.76 -6.16
CA LEU A 4 -23.12 42.47 -5.52
C LEU A 4 -21.87 41.65 -5.84
N ALA A 5 -21.13 41.18 -4.84
CA ALA A 5 -20.15 40.12 -5.03
C ALA A 5 -20.11 39.23 -3.79
N LEU A 6 -20.97 38.20 -3.80
CA LEU A 6 -20.77 37.00 -2.99
C LEU A 6 -19.52 36.29 -3.50
N GLY A 7 -18.52 36.11 -2.64
CA GLY A 7 -17.40 35.20 -2.88
C GLY A 7 -17.40 34.10 -1.82
N ILE A 8 -18.24 33.09 -2.02
CA ILE A 8 -18.25 31.84 -1.25
C ILE A 8 -17.21 30.90 -1.87
N ALA A 9 -16.32 30.35 -1.06
CA ALA A 9 -16.14 28.90 -0.86
C ALA A 9 -14.74 28.61 -0.26
N VAL A 10 -14.76 28.15 0.99
CA VAL A 10 -13.65 27.41 1.61
C VAL A 10 -13.42 26.14 0.79
N LEU A 11 -12.32 26.06 0.06
CA LEU A 11 -11.80 24.78 -0.42
C LEU A 11 -10.72 24.31 0.54
N ALA A 12 -11.18 23.60 1.57
CA ALA A 12 -10.37 22.66 2.32
C ALA A 12 -10.02 21.49 1.37
N LEU A 13 -8.92 21.60 0.63
CA LEU A 13 -8.42 20.53 -0.23
C LEU A 13 -7.21 19.89 0.43
N GLY A 14 -7.49 18.82 1.16
CA GLY A 14 -6.56 17.73 1.40
C GLY A 14 -5.56 17.96 2.53
N THR A 15 -6.00 17.79 3.78
CA THR A 15 -5.16 17.03 4.70
C THR A 15 -5.06 15.64 4.10
N GLY A 16 -4.03 15.39 3.28
CA GLY A 16 -3.71 14.03 2.85
C GLY A 16 -3.74 13.18 4.11
N ALA A 17 -4.64 12.19 4.15
CA ALA A 17 -4.52 11.15 5.14
C ALA A 17 -3.06 10.71 5.07
N ALA A 18 -2.35 10.63 6.19
CA ALA A 18 -1.11 9.87 6.22
C ALA A 18 -1.48 8.52 5.61
N HIS A 19 -1.11 8.31 4.34
CA HIS A 19 -1.63 7.19 3.58
C HIS A 19 -1.15 5.96 4.34
N ALA A 20 -2.10 5.15 4.79
CA ALA A 20 -1.80 4.11 5.73
C ALA A 20 -1.15 2.95 4.96
N ASP A 21 0.15 3.05 4.74
CA ASP A 21 0.92 2.01 4.07
C ASP A 21 0.94 0.72 4.89
N CYS A 22 1.53 -0.34 4.34
CA CYS A 22 1.63 -1.62 5.04
C CYS A 22 2.54 -1.49 6.26
N THR A 23 1.97 -1.69 7.47
CA THR A 23 2.69 -1.56 8.75
C THR A 23 2.56 -2.85 9.57
N PRO A 24 3.65 -3.35 10.21
CA PRO A 24 5.05 -2.87 10.12
C PRO A 24 5.67 -3.14 8.74
N ALA A 25 6.94 -2.74 8.56
CA ALA A 25 7.72 -3.10 7.38
C ALA A 25 7.87 -4.63 7.23
N ALA A 26 8.09 -5.09 6.00
CA ALA A 26 8.21 -6.52 5.72
C ALA A 26 9.42 -7.13 6.43
N ALA A 27 9.17 -8.20 7.19
CA ALA A 27 10.14 -9.00 7.91
C ALA A 27 9.53 -10.37 8.21
N ASP A 28 10.34 -11.33 8.66
CA ASP A 28 9.87 -12.66 9.03
C ASP A 28 8.93 -12.63 10.25
N GLY A 29 7.88 -13.43 10.21
CA GLY A 29 6.97 -13.64 11.34
C GLY A 29 6.10 -12.43 11.72
N VAL A 30 6.06 -11.38 10.90
CA VAL A 30 5.24 -10.19 11.17
C VAL A 30 3.82 -10.34 10.62
N THR A 31 2.89 -9.63 11.25
CA THR A 31 1.54 -9.40 10.70
C THR A 31 1.43 -7.95 10.28
N ALA A 32 1.43 -7.70 8.98
CA ALA A 32 1.32 -6.38 8.39
C ALA A 32 -0.11 -6.07 7.97
N THR A 33 -0.55 -4.84 8.24
CA THR A 33 -1.84 -4.33 7.77
C THR A 33 -1.62 -3.17 6.81
N CYS A 34 -2.16 -3.28 5.60
CA CYS A 34 -2.20 -2.23 4.59
C CYS A 34 -3.60 -1.61 4.63
N SER A 35 -3.72 -0.38 5.15
CA SER A 35 -5.00 0.30 5.36
C SER A 35 -5.28 1.45 4.38
N GLY A 36 -4.33 1.72 3.49
CA GLY A 36 -4.37 2.75 2.47
C GLY A 36 -3.55 2.35 1.24
N PRO A 37 -3.22 3.31 0.37
CA PRO A 37 -2.40 3.03 -0.80
C PRO A 37 -0.93 2.82 -0.38
N THR A 38 -0.37 1.68 -0.76
CA THR A 38 1.04 1.31 -0.62
C THR A 38 1.63 1.19 -2.02
N THR A 39 2.70 1.92 -2.32
CA THR A 39 3.38 1.86 -3.62
C THR A 39 4.88 1.69 -3.46
N GLY A 40 5.41 0.58 -3.98
CA GLY A 40 6.86 0.34 -4.02
C GLY A 40 7.55 0.27 -2.66
N GLN A 41 6.84 -0.06 -1.57
CA GLN A 41 7.41 -0.07 -0.22
C GLN A 41 8.46 -1.18 -0.05
N GLY A 42 8.19 -2.37 -0.60
CA GLY A 42 9.03 -3.55 -0.37
C GLY A 42 9.18 -3.87 1.13
N ALA A 43 10.42 -4.03 1.60
CA ALA A 43 10.77 -4.14 3.02
C ALA A 43 11.12 -2.79 3.68
N GLY A 44 10.93 -1.69 2.97
CA GLY A 44 11.13 -0.34 3.52
C GLY A 44 10.11 -0.01 4.60
N ALA A 45 10.43 1.04 5.37
CA ALA A 45 9.50 1.59 6.35
C ALA A 45 8.18 2.03 5.68
N PRO A 46 7.06 2.06 6.42
CA PRO A 46 5.80 2.61 5.91
C PRO A 46 6.00 4.01 5.30
N GLY A 47 5.42 4.25 4.12
CA GLY A 47 5.53 5.52 3.39
C GLY A 47 6.80 5.66 2.55
N THR A 48 7.62 4.61 2.46
CA THR A 48 8.77 4.57 1.55
C THR A 48 8.38 4.00 0.19
N ASN A 49 9.11 4.42 -0.85
CA ASN A 49 8.99 3.89 -2.20
C ASN A 49 10.40 3.53 -2.70
N THR A 50 10.89 2.38 -2.25
CA THR A 50 12.28 1.93 -2.42
C THR A 50 12.41 0.62 -3.18
N SER A 51 11.30 0.04 -3.66
CA SER A 51 11.25 -1.28 -4.29
C SER A 51 10.34 -1.28 -5.52
N THR A 52 10.55 -2.25 -6.40
CA THR A 52 9.64 -2.55 -7.51
C THR A 52 8.43 -3.38 -7.05
N PHE A 53 8.47 -3.93 -5.83
CA PHE A 53 7.34 -4.61 -5.20
C PHE A 53 6.54 -3.64 -4.34
N GLY A 54 5.21 -3.78 -4.36
CA GLY A 54 4.34 -2.98 -3.51
C GLY A 54 4.62 -3.21 -2.02
N TYR A 55 4.76 -4.48 -1.62
CA TYR A 55 5.15 -4.90 -0.28
C TYR A 55 5.92 -6.23 -0.31
N GLY A 56 6.93 -6.35 0.56
CA GLY A 56 7.82 -7.52 0.64
C GLY A 56 8.96 -7.51 -0.40
N THR A 57 9.92 -8.42 -0.21
CA THR A 57 11.12 -8.59 -1.05
C THR A 57 11.21 -9.98 -1.67
N GLY A 58 10.37 -10.91 -1.21
CA GLY A 58 10.30 -12.29 -1.70
C GLY A 58 11.10 -13.29 -0.88
N ILE A 59 11.69 -12.86 0.23
CA ILE A 59 12.43 -13.73 1.17
C ILE A 59 11.70 -13.90 2.51
N GLU A 60 10.70 -13.06 2.78
CA GLU A 60 9.98 -13.05 4.05
C GLU A 60 9.17 -14.34 4.23
N THR A 61 9.31 -14.94 5.41
CA THR A 61 8.70 -16.21 5.81
C THR A 61 7.75 -16.01 7.00
N ALA A 62 6.76 -16.89 7.13
CA ALA A 62 5.73 -16.84 8.18
C ALA A 62 5.04 -15.47 8.31
N ILE A 63 4.95 -14.70 7.22
CA ILE A 63 4.39 -13.35 7.21
C ILE A 63 2.88 -13.38 6.94
N ALA A 64 2.11 -12.55 7.63
CA ALA A 64 0.69 -12.33 7.34
C ALA A 64 0.49 -10.91 6.81
N VAL A 65 -0.11 -10.76 5.63
CA VAL A 65 -0.41 -9.46 5.02
C VAL A 65 -1.91 -9.28 4.90
N ASN A 66 -2.45 -8.31 5.62
CA ASN A 66 -3.87 -7.98 5.65
C ASN A 66 -4.13 -6.68 4.88
N VAL A 67 -4.69 -6.78 3.69
CA VAL A 67 -5.04 -5.63 2.85
C VAL A 67 -6.48 -5.25 3.12
N ALA A 68 -6.69 -4.11 3.78
CA ALA A 68 -8.02 -3.65 4.18
C ALA A 68 -8.88 -3.24 2.97
N ALA A 69 -10.19 -3.20 3.17
CA ALA A 69 -11.10 -2.68 2.16
C ALA A 69 -10.77 -1.21 1.82
N GLY A 70 -10.66 -0.90 0.53
CA GLY A 70 -10.26 0.42 0.05
C GLY A 70 -8.75 0.68 0.05
N ALA A 71 -7.93 -0.23 0.59
CA ALA A 71 -6.48 -0.19 0.45
C ALA A 71 -6.04 -0.68 -0.93
N THR A 72 -4.90 -0.18 -1.41
CA THR A 72 -4.32 -0.60 -2.69
C THR A 72 -2.84 -0.88 -2.51
N VAL A 73 -2.37 -2.08 -2.85
CA VAL A 73 -0.94 -2.42 -2.83
C VAL A 73 -0.44 -2.54 -4.26
N THR A 74 0.44 -1.64 -4.68
CA THR A 74 0.90 -1.54 -6.07
C THR A 74 2.42 -1.66 -6.17
N GLY A 75 2.88 -2.57 -7.02
CA GLY A 75 4.28 -2.64 -7.44
C GLY A 75 4.39 -2.73 -8.96
N SER A 76 5.52 -2.27 -9.50
CA SER A 76 5.82 -2.42 -10.91
C SER A 76 6.08 -3.89 -11.27
N ASP A 77 6.65 -4.68 -10.36
CA ASP A 77 6.81 -6.12 -10.57
C ASP A 77 5.62 -6.87 -10.00
N ALA A 78 5.49 -6.93 -8.67
CA ALA A 78 4.36 -7.54 -7.98
C ALA A 78 3.80 -6.55 -6.96
N GLY A 79 2.49 -6.59 -6.72
CA GLY A 79 1.88 -5.88 -5.59
C GLY A 79 2.41 -6.43 -4.27
N ILE A 80 2.39 -7.75 -4.08
CA ILE A 80 2.99 -8.41 -2.90
C ILE A 80 3.96 -9.50 -3.35
N ASN A 81 5.17 -9.52 -2.79
CA ASN A 81 6.18 -10.55 -3.05
C ASN A 81 6.77 -11.06 -1.72
N ILE A 82 6.46 -12.30 -1.35
CA ILE A 82 6.89 -12.97 -0.11
C ILE A 82 7.33 -14.41 -0.41
N HIS A 83 8.07 -15.08 0.48
CA HIS A 83 8.41 -16.49 0.30
C HIS A 83 7.24 -17.38 0.72
N ASP A 84 6.87 -17.33 2.00
CA ASP A 84 5.73 -18.05 2.56
C ASP A 84 4.93 -17.20 3.55
N GLY A 85 3.64 -17.48 3.68
CA GLY A 85 2.76 -16.72 4.54
C GLY A 85 1.30 -16.75 4.12
N SER A 86 0.54 -15.77 4.62
CA SER A 86 -0.87 -15.57 4.29
C SER A 86 -1.10 -14.17 3.75
N ILE A 87 -1.88 -14.06 2.67
CA ILE A 87 -2.38 -12.79 2.14
C ILE A 87 -3.89 -12.80 2.31
N ILE A 88 -4.40 -11.91 3.17
CA ILE A 88 -5.82 -11.70 3.40
C ILE A 88 -6.19 -10.39 2.69
N ASN A 89 -6.82 -10.51 1.52
CA ASN A 89 -7.11 -9.37 0.67
C ASN A 89 -8.60 -8.99 0.69
N ALA A 90 -8.90 -7.81 1.22
CA ALA A 90 -10.19 -7.13 1.09
C ALA A 90 -10.11 -5.87 0.20
N GLY A 91 -8.91 -5.51 -0.29
CA GLY A 91 -8.66 -4.36 -1.16
C GLY A 91 -8.19 -4.77 -2.56
N ALA A 92 -7.32 -3.95 -3.15
CA ALA A 92 -6.72 -4.24 -4.45
C ALA A 92 -5.21 -4.50 -4.32
N ILE A 93 -4.73 -5.54 -5.01
CA ILE A 93 -3.31 -5.83 -5.15
C ILE A 93 -2.99 -5.81 -6.65
N THR A 94 -2.00 -5.02 -7.05
CA THR A 94 -1.66 -4.82 -8.45
C THR A 94 -0.16 -4.94 -8.66
N GLY A 95 0.22 -5.85 -9.55
CA GLY A 95 1.58 -5.97 -10.09
C GLY A 95 1.53 -5.96 -11.61
N ILE A 96 2.50 -5.32 -12.25
CA ILE A 96 2.57 -5.23 -13.72
C ILE A 96 3.35 -6.43 -14.29
N GLY A 97 4.47 -6.80 -13.65
CA GLY A 97 5.28 -7.96 -14.03
C GLY A 97 4.66 -9.31 -13.63
N TRP A 98 3.99 -9.35 -12.49
CA TRP A 98 3.33 -10.52 -11.91
C TRP A 98 1.92 -10.10 -11.48
N ASN A 99 0.89 -10.83 -11.94
CA ASN A 99 -0.52 -10.47 -11.82
C ASN A 99 -1.02 -10.41 -10.36
N GLY A 100 -0.63 -9.37 -9.62
CA GLY A 100 -0.96 -9.16 -8.22
C GLY A 100 0.14 -9.62 -7.25
N SER A 101 0.25 -10.92 -6.98
CA SER A 101 1.12 -11.47 -5.94
C SER A 101 2.02 -12.60 -6.41
N ARG A 102 3.23 -12.68 -5.87
CA ARG A 102 4.20 -13.75 -6.16
C ARG A 102 4.69 -14.39 -4.85
N ALA A 103 4.68 -15.73 -4.84
CA ALA A 103 5.33 -16.53 -3.82
C ALA A 103 6.43 -17.37 -4.49
N THR A 104 7.66 -17.26 -4.03
CA THR A 104 8.76 -18.13 -4.49
C THR A 104 9.14 -19.14 -3.42
N PRO A 105 9.24 -20.43 -3.78
CA PRO A 105 9.81 -21.45 -2.89
C PRO A 105 11.34 -21.31 -2.76
#